data_AF-A0A9N8DHV0-F1
#
_entry.id   AF-A0A9N8DHV0-F1
#
_cell.length_a   1.000
_cell.length_b   1.000
_cell.length_c   1.000
_cell.angle_alpha   90.00
_cell.angle_beta   90.00
_cell.angle_gamma   90.00
#
_symmetry.space_group_name_H-M   'P 1'
#
loop_
_entity.id
_entity.type
_entity.pdbx_description
1 polymer ?
#
loop_
_entity_poly.entity_id
_entity_poly.type
_entity_poly.pdbx_seq_one_letter_code
_entity_poly.pdbx_strand_id
1 'polypeptide(L)'
;MPKTGTTTIKSFFQQAGYRSSHWRCQPQLTDGNETAEEEFCGTCIQKAINQSLPPLQTCGGYDVWAQLDYTVPSDNTLPHDDCIFPQVVYLEEIHQESPHATFLLNRRSMSHWFRSVDKYHHLGNRLIPCRGKGGTPVLDPTKQGQEDKDAYEDAIVAWNQEHHVQAVREFVHRHPSHALIEIDIEAPATAEYMASLFQTTAEFWGHKNQHKSVEESMPQKQQ
;
A
#
# COMPACT_ATOMS: atom_id res chain seq x y z
N MET A 1 -0.55 -3.18 -1.47
CA MET A 1 -1.92 -2.65 -1.24
C MET A 1 -1.99 -1.83 0.04
N PRO A 2 -2.90 -0.85 0.15
CA PRO A 2 -3.18 -0.24 1.43
C PRO A 2 -3.62 -1.30 2.44
N LYS A 3 -3.22 -1.10 3.70
CA LYS A 3 -3.64 -1.91 4.86
C LYS A 3 -3.19 -3.38 4.86
N THR A 4 -2.28 -3.77 3.97
CA THR A 4 -1.61 -5.08 4.01
C THR A 4 -0.23 -5.04 4.68
N GLY A 5 -0.01 -4.17 5.67
CA GLY A 5 1.25 -4.15 6.45
C GLY A 5 2.37 -3.29 5.83
N THR A 6 2.02 -2.34 4.97
CA THR A 6 2.95 -1.42 4.30
C THR A 6 3.86 -0.64 5.26
N THR A 7 3.36 -0.25 6.44
CA THR A 7 4.19 0.40 7.47
C THR A 7 5.23 -0.54 8.10
N THR A 8 4.88 -1.82 8.28
CA THR A 8 5.83 -2.85 8.74
C THR A 8 6.92 -3.05 7.69
N ILE A 9 6.55 -3.18 6.42
CA ILE A 9 7.50 -3.33 5.30
C ILE A 9 8.45 -2.13 5.23
N LYS A 10 7.91 -0.90 5.25
CA LYS A 10 8.72 0.32 5.27
C LYS A 10 9.75 0.28 6.40
N SER A 11 9.31 -0.04 7.62
CA SER A 11 10.19 -0.08 8.80
C SER A 11 11.24 -1.19 8.75
N PHE A 12 10.88 -2.36 8.23
CA PHE A 12 11.79 -3.49 8.10
C PHE A 12 12.98 -3.10 7.21
N PHE A 13 12.68 -2.58 6.03
CA PHE A 13 13.71 -2.17 5.08
C PHE A 13 14.50 -0.94 5.54
N GLN A 14 13.86 0.04 6.20
CA GLN A 14 14.58 1.17 6.79
C GLN A 14 15.60 0.73 7.85
N GLN A 15 15.24 -0.20 8.73
CA GLN A 15 16.16 -0.72 9.74
C GLN A 15 17.29 -1.57 9.11
N ALA A 16 17.01 -2.24 8.00
CA ALA A 16 18.00 -2.95 7.20
C ALA A 16 18.90 -2.02 6.36
N GLY A 17 18.74 -0.70 6.46
CA GLY A 17 19.61 0.29 5.79
C GLY A 17 19.15 0.75 4.41
N TYR A 18 17.97 0.31 3.94
CA TYR A 18 17.42 0.73 2.66
C TYR A 18 16.65 2.05 2.78
N ARG A 19 16.69 2.86 1.72
CA ARG A 19 15.82 4.02 1.56
C ARG A 19 14.42 3.54 1.20
N SER A 20 13.53 3.43 2.19
CA SER A 20 12.15 2.99 1.97
C SER A 20 11.11 4.10 2.16
N SER A 21 10.24 4.26 1.17
CA SER A 21 9.07 5.16 1.20
C SER A 21 7.81 4.44 1.68
N HIS A 22 6.83 5.24 2.13
CA HIS A 22 5.47 4.79 2.41
C HIS A 22 4.52 5.56 1.49
N TRP A 23 3.28 5.91 1.88
CA TRP A 23 2.36 6.67 1.03
C TRP A 23 2.78 8.11 0.72
N ARG A 24 3.78 8.65 1.45
CA ARG A 24 4.42 9.93 1.15
C ARG A 24 5.82 9.70 0.59
N CYS A 25 6.14 10.41 -0.49
CA CYS A 25 7.48 10.53 -1.07
C CYS A 25 8.00 11.96 -0.87
N GLN A 26 9.16 12.28 -1.49
CA GLN A 26 9.93 13.50 -1.28
C GLN A 26 9.10 14.78 -1.03
N PRO A 27 9.64 15.70 -0.23
CA PRO A 27 9.05 17.01 -0.03
C PRO A 27 9.15 17.84 -1.32
N GLN A 28 8.08 18.54 -1.71
CA GLN A 28 8.07 19.37 -2.92
C GLN A 28 9.14 20.46 -2.80
N LEU A 29 10.06 20.57 -3.77
CA LEU A 29 10.96 21.73 -3.83
C LEU A 29 10.12 22.99 -4.07
N THR A 30 9.65 23.63 -3.02
CA THR A 30 9.04 24.96 -3.08
C THR A 30 10.17 25.96 -3.24
N ASP A 31 10.14 26.74 -4.32
CA ASP A 31 11.06 27.85 -4.57
C ASP A 31 11.09 28.79 -3.35
N GLY A 32 12.11 28.65 -2.51
CA GLY A 32 12.49 29.58 -1.44
C GLY A 32 11.43 29.83 -0.36
N ASN A 33 11.66 29.25 0.83
CA ASN A 33 11.10 29.62 2.14
C ASN A 33 9.80 28.99 2.67
N GLU A 34 9.28 27.92 2.09
CA GLU A 34 8.29 27.09 2.78
C GLU A 34 8.86 25.70 3.09
N THR A 35 8.52 25.14 4.25
CA THR A 35 8.85 23.76 4.57
C THR A 35 8.11 22.88 3.57
N ALA A 36 8.84 22.46 2.54
CA ALA A 36 8.42 21.53 1.51
C ALA A 36 7.53 20.41 2.10
N GLU A 37 6.22 20.45 1.83
CA GLU A 37 5.33 19.38 2.28
C GLU A 37 5.63 18.12 1.46
N GLU A 38 5.76 16.98 2.16
CA GLU A 38 5.88 15.66 1.54
C GLU A 38 4.68 15.37 0.64
N GLU A 39 4.91 15.18 -0.65
CA GLU A 39 3.88 14.82 -1.62
C GLU A 39 3.49 13.34 -1.49
N PHE A 40 2.25 13.00 -1.82
CA PHE A 40 1.82 11.60 -1.92
C PHE A 40 2.53 10.88 -3.08
N CYS A 41 3.06 9.68 -2.82
CA CYS A 41 3.75 8.86 -3.83
C CYS A 41 2.95 8.71 -5.11
N GLY A 42 1.67 8.38 -4.98
CA GLY A 42 0.77 8.19 -6.12
C GLY A 42 0.65 9.41 -7.01
N THR A 43 0.48 10.58 -6.40
CA THR A 43 0.36 11.85 -7.11
C THR A 43 1.67 12.25 -7.80
N CYS A 44 2.80 12.12 -7.11
CA CYS A 44 4.10 12.43 -7.69
C CYS A 44 4.38 11.53 -8.91
N ILE A 45 4.17 10.21 -8.78
CA ILE A 45 4.41 9.25 -9.86
C ILE A 45 3.54 9.58 -11.08
N GLN A 46 2.26 9.87 -10.86
CA GLN A 46 1.37 10.27 -11.93
C GLN A 46 1.84 11.54 -12.64
N LYS A 47 2.26 12.56 -11.88
CA LYS A 47 2.79 13.81 -12.45
C LYS A 47 4.06 13.57 -13.26
N ALA A 48 4.99 12.77 -12.74
CA ALA A 48 6.22 12.41 -13.44
C ALA A 48 5.92 11.71 -14.78
N ILE A 49 5.01 10.73 -14.78
CA ILE A 49 4.59 10.02 -16.00
C ILE A 49 3.93 10.98 -16.99
N ASN A 50 3.02 11.85 -16.54
CA ASN A 50 2.38 12.87 -17.40
C ASN A 50 3.40 13.85 -18.01
N GLN A 51 4.55 14.03 -17.38
CA GLN A 51 5.67 14.84 -17.86
C GLN A 51 6.73 14.02 -18.62
N SER A 52 6.49 12.72 -18.85
CA SER A 52 7.45 11.80 -19.48
C SER A 52 8.79 11.72 -18.75
N LEU A 53 8.76 11.84 -17.42
CA LEU A 53 9.92 11.71 -16.54
C LEU A 53 9.97 10.31 -15.90
N PRO A 54 11.16 9.80 -15.52
CA PRO A 54 11.29 8.54 -14.79
C PRO A 54 10.59 8.65 -13.41
N PRO A 55 9.46 7.96 -13.18
CA PRO A 55 8.63 8.18 -11.99
C PRO A 55 9.32 7.92 -10.66
N LEU A 56 10.05 6.82 -10.51
CA LEU A 56 10.67 6.42 -9.24
C LEU A 56 11.81 7.39 -8.88
N GLN A 57 12.69 7.70 -9.83
CA GLN A 57 13.81 8.61 -9.62
C GLN A 57 13.31 10.04 -9.34
N THR A 58 12.32 10.51 -10.09
CA THR A 58 11.72 11.84 -9.90
C THR A 58 11.07 11.96 -8.52
N CYS A 59 10.40 10.91 -8.07
CA CYS A 59 9.69 10.90 -6.79
C CYS A 59 10.56 10.48 -5.60
N GLY A 60 11.88 10.54 -5.75
CA GLY A 60 12.83 10.42 -4.64
C GLY A 60 13.82 9.28 -4.73
N GLY A 61 13.73 8.41 -5.73
CA GLY A 61 14.70 7.35 -5.99
C GLY A 61 14.94 6.44 -4.78
N TYR A 62 13.84 5.93 -4.19
CA TYR A 62 13.89 5.00 -3.07
C TYR A 62 14.26 3.59 -3.54
N ASP A 63 14.93 2.82 -2.68
CA ASP A 63 15.22 1.40 -2.90
C ASP A 63 13.96 0.54 -2.75
N VAL A 64 13.05 0.95 -1.85
CA VAL A 64 11.83 0.20 -1.52
C VAL A 64 10.61 1.10 -1.46
N TRP A 65 9.63 0.83 -2.31
CA TRP A 65 8.36 1.54 -2.38
C TRP A 65 7.25 0.75 -1.67
N ALA A 66 7.11 0.94 -0.35
CA ALA A 66 6.24 0.08 0.46
C ALA A 66 4.74 0.38 0.28
N GLN A 67 4.36 1.58 -0.16
CA GLN A 67 2.99 1.95 -0.50
C GLN A 67 2.99 3.06 -1.55
N LEU A 68 2.17 2.93 -2.59
CA LEU A 68 2.09 3.91 -3.69
C LEU A 68 0.69 4.51 -3.85
N ASP A 69 -0.34 3.89 -3.27
CA ASP A 69 -1.72 4.35 -3.41
C ASP A 69 -1.96 5.69 -2.74
N TYR A 70 -2.81 6.47 -3.40
CA TYR A 70 -3.43 7.66 -2.86
C TYR A 70 -4.93 7.67 -3.17
N THR A 71 -5.72 8.11 -2.18
CA THR A 71 -7.16 8.33 -2.29
C THR A 71 -7.49 9.67 -1.64
N VAL A 72 -8.64 10.26 -2.02
CA VAL A 72 -9.13 11.50 -1.41
C VAL A 72 -9.05 11.47 0.12
N PRO A 73 -8.62 12.56 0.78
CA PRO A 73 -8.58 12.65 2.23
C PRO A 73 -9.96 12.46 2.87
N SER A 74 -9.99 12.08 4.15
CA SER A 74 -11.25 11.83 4.88
C SER A 74 -12.09 13.08 5.14
N ASP A 75 -11.52 14.27 4.99
CA ASP A 75 -12.20 15.55 5.18
C ASP A 75 -12.82 16.11 3.89
N ASN A 76 -12.75 15.39 2.77
CA ASN A 76 -13.24 15.81 1.45
C ASN A 76 -12.70 17.18 0.98
N THR A 77 -11.55 17.62 1.49
CA THR A 77 -11.00 18.96 1.18
C THR A 77 -10.32 19.03 -0.18
N LEU A 78 -10.00 17.89 -0.79
CA LEU A 78 -9.35 17.81 -2.11
C LEU A 78 -10.29 17.21 -3.17
N PRO A 79 -10.12 17.57 -4.46
CA PRO A 79 -10.95 17.06 -5.54
C PRO A 79 -10.97 15.52 -5.58
N HIS A 80 -12.15 14.95 -5.83
CA HIS A 80 -12.36 13.50 -5.97
C HIS A 80 -11.61 12.85 -7.15
N ASP A 81 -10.93 13.65 -7.97
CA ASP A 81 -10.28 13.22 -9.21
C ASP A 81 -8.85 12.70 -9.02
N ASP A 82 -8.26 12.82 -7.82
CA ASP A 82 -6.85 12.49 -7.59
C ASP A 82 -6.60 11.04 -7.11
N CYS A 83 -7.61 10.16 -7.13
CA CYS A 83 -7.39 8.77 -6.72
C CYS A 83 -6.47 8.05 -7.72
N ILE A 84 -5.37 7.48 -7.22
CA ILE A 84 -4.37 6.84 -8.07
C ILE A 84 -3.61 5.73 -7.34
N PHE A 85 -3.61 4.55 -7.94
CA PHE A 85 -2.92 3.34 -7.46
C PHE A 85 -1.86 2.95 -8.50
N PRO A 86 -0.66 3.57 -8.50
CA PRO A 86 0.38 3.26 -9.48
C PRO A 86 0.74 1.77 -9.54
N GLN A 87 0.67 1.08 -8.40
CA GLN A 87 0.88 -0.38 -8.31
C GLN A 87 -0.20 -1.22 -9.02
N VAL A 88 -1.20 -0.60 -9.64
CA VAL A 88 -2.23 -1.21 -10.46
C VAL A 88 -2.14 -0.70 -11.90
N VAL A 89 -2.07 0.62 -12.10
CA VAL A 89 -2.20 1.22 -13.44
C VAL A 89 -0.89 1.60 -14.12
N TYR A 90 0.23 1.68 -13.39
CA TYR A 90 1.52 2.16 -13.91
C TYR A 90 2.63 1.11 -13.81
N LEU A 91 2.29 -0.18 -13.86
CA LEU A 91 3.28 -1.25 -13.77
C LEU A 91 4.27 -1.23 -14.94
N GLU A 92 3.83 -0.90 -16.16
CA GLU A 92 4.71 -0.85 -17.34
C GLU A 92 5.71 0.33 -17.26
N GLU A 93 5.28 1.50 -16.81
CA GLU A 93 6.16 2.66 -16.60
C GLU A 93 7.18 2.41 -15.48
N ILE A 94 6.76 1.74 -14.40
CA ILE A 94 7.66 1.29 -13.33
C ILE A 94 8.68 0.28 -13.88
N HIS A 95 8.26 -0.66 -14.72
CA HIS A 95 9.15 -1.62 -15.35
C HIS A 95 10.17 -0.97 -16.29
N GLN A 96 9.74 0.00 -17.10
CA GLN A 96 10.65 0.71 -18.01
C GLN A 96 11.82 1.37 -17.27
N GLU A 97 11.55 1.94 -16.09
CA GLU A 97 12.58 2.54 -15.26
C GLU A 97 13.40 1.53 -14.46
N SER A 98 12.75 0.48 -13.93
CA SER A 98 13.40 -0.52 -13.09
C SER A 98 13.11 -1.96 -13.57
N PRO A 99 13.69 -2.39 -14.71
CA PRO A 99 13.32 -3.65 -15.36
C PRO A 99 13.71 -4.92 -14.60
N HIS A 100 14.51 -4.77 -13.53
CA HIS A 100 14.96 -5.86 -12.65
C HIS A 100 14.43 -5.71 -11.22
N ALA A 101 13.40 -4.88 -11.01
CA ALA A 101 12.78 -4.70 -9.71
C ALA A 101 12.26 -6.03 -9.14
N THR A 102 12.27 -6.14 -7.81
CA THR A 102 11.59 -7.21 -7.09
C THR A 102 10.22 -6.72 -6.62
N PHE A 103 9.16 -7.42 -7.00
CA PHE A 103 7.81 -7.15 -6.53
C PHE A 103 7.57 -7.90 -5.23
N LEU A 104 7.28 -7.16 -4.16
CA LEU A 104 6.85 -7.73 -2.88
C LEU A 104 5.33 -7.66 -2.78
N LEU A 105 4.65 -8.80 -2.99
CA LEU A 105 3.20 -8.92 -2.87
C LEU A 105 2.82 -9.37 -1.45
N ASN A 106 2.55 -8.38 -0.62
CA ASN A 106 2.15 -8.57 0.77
C ASN A 106 0.64 -8.81 0.90
N ARG A 107 0.29 -9.97 1.46
CA ARG A 107 -1.07 -10.45 1.66
C ARG A 107 -1.40 -10.59 3.15
N ARG A 108 -2.68 -10.77 3.44
CA ARG A 108 -3.24 -11.21 4.74
C ARG A 108 -4.60 -11.85 4.48
N SER A 109 -5.27 -12.39 5.51
CA SER A 109 -6.66 -12.84 5.37
C SER A 109 -7.57 -11.75 4.78
N MET A 110 -8.39 -12.07 3.78
CA MET A 110 -9.24 -11.07 3.10
C MET A 110 -10.24 -10.42 4.05
N SER A 111 -10.83 -11.20 4.97
CA SER A 111 -11.72 -10.65 6.00
C SER A 111 -10.98 -9.77 7.00
N HIS A 112 -9.70 -10.06 7.27
CA HIS A 112 -8.87 -9.19 8.12
C HIS A 112 -8.47 -7.91 7.40
N TRP A 113 -8.15 -8.01 6.11
CA TRP A 113 -7.85 -6.88 5.26
C TRP A 113 -9.05 -5.96 5.10
N PHE A 114 -10.22 -6.49 4.72
CA PHE A 114 -11.45 -5.71 4.58
C PHE A 114 -11.80 -4.98 5.87
N ARG A 115 -11.77 -5.67 7.04
CA ARG A 115 -11.96 -5.01 8.34
C ARG A 115 -10.96 -3.87 8.59
N SER A 116 -9.74 -3.97 8.09
CA SER A 116 -8.74 -2.90 8.19
C SER A 116 -9.04 -1.73 7.26
N VAL A 117 -9.56 -1.99 6.06
CA VAL A 117 -10.03 -0.99 5.10
C VAL A 117 -11.27 -0.26 5.63
N ASP A 118 -12.26 -1.00 6.14
CA ASP A 118 -13.52 -0.47 6.70
C ASP A 118 -13.24 0.48 7.89
N LYS A 119 -12.31 0.09 8.79
CA LYS A 119 -12.00 0.86 10.00
C LYS A 119 -11.05 2.03 9.80
N TYR A 120 -10.10 1.96 8.87
CA TYR A 120 -9.04 2.96 8.76
C TYR A 120 -9.54 4.25 8.11
N HIS A 121 -9.95 5.22 8.92
CA HIS A 121 -10.53 6.49 8.46
C HIS A 121 -11.61 6.30 7.39
N HIS A 122 -12.37 5.21 7.49
CA HIS A 122 -13.35 4.80 6.49
C HIS A 122 -12.78 4.77 5.06
N LEU A 123 -11.63 4.12 4.88
CA LEU A 123 -10.95 4.04 3.58
C LEU A 123 -11.87 3.48 2.48
N GLY A 124 -12.74 2.53 2.81
CA GLY A 124 -13.78 2.07 1.89
C GLY A 124 -14.65 3.22 1.35
N ASN A 125 -15.08 4.14 2.22
CA ASN A 125 -15.89 5.31 1.84
C ASN A 125 -15.11 6.28 0.96
N ARG A 126 -13.80 6.38 1.21
CA ARG A 126 -12.88 7.23 0.43
C ARG A 126 -12.63 6.66 -0.97
N LEU A 127 -12.90 5.38 -1.21
CA LEU A 127 -12.81 4.76 -2.54
C LEU A 127 -14.07 4.96 -3.39
N ILE A 128 -15.25 5.11 -2.78
CA ILE A 128 -16.52 5.37 -3.48
C ILE A 128 -16.43 6.57 -4.44
N PRO A 129 -15.97 7.76 -4.03
CA PRO A 129 -15.90 8.91 -4.92
C PRO A 129 -14.88 8.75 -6.06
N CYS A 130 -13.93 7.80 -5.95
CA CYS A 130 -12.94 7.53 -7.00
C CYS A 130 -13.57 6.91 -8.25
N ARG A 131 -14.71 6.21 -8.15
CA ARG A 131 -15.47 5.65 -9.29
C ARG A 131 -14.62 4.86 -10.29
N GLY A 132 -13.66 4.06 -9.81
CA GLY A 132 -12.76 3.27 -10.66
C GLY A 132 -11.55 4.01 -11.23
N LYS A 133 -11.43 5.33 -11.01
CA LYS A 133 -10.30 6.13 -11.50
C LYS A 133 -8.98 5.66 -10.89
N GLY A 134 -7.92 5.78 -11.68
CA GLY A 134 -6.55 5.46 -11.24
C GLY A 134 -6.37 4.03 -10.74
N GLY A 135 -7.20 3.11 -11.22
CA GLY A 135 -7.16 1.69 -10.84
C GLY A 135 -7.90 1.35 -9.56
N THR A 136 -8.69 2.25 -8.99
CA THR A 136 -9.52 1.95 -7.80
C THR A 136 -10.69 1.00 -8.13
N PRO A 137 -11.36 0.38 -7.14
CA PRO A 137 -12.61 -0.34 -7.38
C PRO A 137 -13.75 0.60 -7.80
N VAL A 138 -14.69 0.08 -8.58
CA VAL A 138 -15.99 0.72 -8.82
C VAL A 138 -16.94 0.25 -7.72
N LEU A 139 -17.31 1.14 -6.81
CA LEU A 139 -18.15 0.84 -5.65
C LEU A 139 -19.49 1.56 -5.74
N ASP A 140 -20.55 0.85 -5.39
CA ASP A 140 -21.91 1.41 -5.34
C ASP A 140 -22.14 2.07 -3.97
N PRO A 141 -22.34 3.41 -3.91
CA PRO A 141 -22.58 4.10 -2.64
C PRO A 141 -23.85 3.63 -1.92
N THR A 142 -24.82 3.06 -2.63
CA THR A 142 -26.09 2.61 -2.04
C THR A 142 -25.93 1.31 -1.23
N LYS A 143 -24.89 0.52 -1.52
CA LYS A 143 -24.65 -0.79 -0.92
C LYS A 143 -23.84 -0.75 0.38
N GLN A 144 -23.62 0.43 0.93
CA GLN A 144 -22.81 0.60 2.14
C GLN A 144 -23.61 0.37 3.44
N GLY A 145 -24.94 0.20 3.33
CA GLY A 145 -25.82 -0.08 4.47
C GLY A 145 -25.56 -1.44 5.09
N GLN A 146 -26.02 -1.62 6.34
CA GLN A 146 -25.88 -2.90 7.07
C GLN A 146 -26.50 -4.09 6.34
N GLU A 147 -27.54 -3.86 5.56
CA GLU A 147 -28.25 -4.89 4.77
C GLU A 147 -27.46 -5.33 3.53
N ASP A 148 -26.56 -4.48 3.02
CA ASP A 148 -25.78 -4.72 1.79
C ASP A 148 -24.26 -4.86 2.05
N LYS A 149 -23.86 -4.91 3.32
CA LYS A 149 -22.45 -4.93 3.73
C LYS A 149 -21.67 -6.08 3.11
N ASP A 150 -22.29 -7.25 2.99
CA ASP A 150 -21.67 -8.45 2.41
C ASP A 150 -21.39 -8.24 0.92
N ALA A 151 -22.34 -7.67 0.15
CA ALA A 151 -22.15 -7.38 -1.26
C ALA A 151 -21.07 -6.31 -1.50
N TYR A 152 -20.96 -5.35 -0.59
CA TYR A 152 -19.89 -4.34 -0.62
C TYR A 152 -18.52 -4.94 -0.28
N GLU A 153 -18.44 -5.80 0.74
CA GLU A 153 -17.24 -6.56 1.09
C GLU A 153 -16.78 -7.42 -0.10
N ASP A 154 -17.69 -8.20 -0.68
CA ASP A 154 -17.42 -9.06 -1.83
C ASP A 154 -16.87 -8.27 -3.01
N ALA A 155 -17.44 -7.10 -3.33
CA ALA A 155 -16.98 -6.26 -4.43
C ALA A 155 -15.53 -5.74 -4.21
N ILE A 156 -15.21 -5.30 -2.99
CA ILE A 156 -13.85 -4.81 -2.67
C ILE A 156 -12.83 -5.94 -2.64
N VAL A 157 -13.23 -7.10 -2.10
CA VAL A 157 -12.37 -8.29 -2.04
C VAL A 157 -12.11 -8.85 -3.43
N ALA A 158 -13.15 -8.99 -4.26
CA ALA A 158 -13.01 -9.43 -5.65
C ALA A 158 -12.08 -8.51 -6.42
N TRP A 159 -12.28 -7.19 -6.30
CA TRP A 159 -11.39 -6.22 -6.95
C TRP A 159 -9.93 -6.36 -6.49
N ASN A 160 -9.68 -6.56 -5.18
CA ASN A 160 -8.32 -6.78 -4.68
C ASN A 160 -7.68 -8.03 -5.28
N GLN A 161 -8.43 -9.13 -5.34
CA GLN A 161 -7.94 -10.40 -5.84
C GLN A 161 -7.66 -10.33 -7.35
N GLU A 162 -8.63 -9.84 -8.12
CA GLU A 162 -8.59 -9.87 -9.58
C GLU A 162 -7.73 -8.74 -10.15
N HIS A 163 -7.92 -7.52 -9.68
CA HIS A 163 -7.29 -6.34 -10.30
C HIS A 163 -5.99 -5.89 -9.64
N HIS A 164 -5.62 -6.46 -8.49
CA HIS A 164 -4.31 -6.21 -7.89
C HIS A 164 -3.46 -7.47 -7.79
N VAL A 165 -3.92 -8.49 -7.06
CA VAL A 165 -3.11 -9.70 -6.81
C VAL A 165 -2.82 -10.44 -8.10
N GLN A 166 -3.83 -10.76 -8.91
CA GLN A 166 -3.59 -11.46 -10.19
C GLN A 166 -2.86 -10.56 -11.19
N ALA A 167 -3.22 -9.28 -11.28
CA ALA A 167 -2.54 -8.35 -12.18
C ALA A 167 -1.02 -8.30 -11.94
N VAL A 168 -0.56 -8.24 -10.67
CA VAL A 168 0.88 -8.26 -10.34
C VAL A 168 1.53 -9.60 -10.70
N ARG A 169 0.86 -10.72 -10.44
CA ARG A 169 1.37 -12.06 -10.79
C ARG A 169 1.53 -12.22 -12.30
N GLU A 170 0.51 -11.84 -13.06
CA GLU A 170 0.52 -11.88 -14.52
C GLU A 170 1.57 -10.93 -15.08
N PHE A 171 1.74 -9.76 -14.47
CA PHE A 171 2.76 -8.79 -14.86
C PHE A 171 4.17 -9.38 -14.72
N VAL A 172 4.52 -9.92 -13.55
CA VAL A 172 5.84 -10.53 -13.34
C VAL A 172 6.02 -11.77 -14.23
N HIS A 173 4.95 -12.54 -14.46
CA HIS A 173 5.00 -13.67 -15.39
C HIS A 173 5.36 -13.25 -16.82
N ARG A 174 4.81 -12.12 -17.30
CA ARG A 174 5.13 -11.56 -18.63
C ARG A 174 6.53 -10.93 -18.70
N HIS A 175 7.08 -10.52 -17.56
CA HIS A 175 8.35 -9.79 -17.45
C HIS A 175 9.33 -10.56 -16.54
N PRO A 176 9.94 -11.65 -17.03
CA PRO A 176 10.73 -12.59 -16.21
C PRO A 176 12.05 -12.03 -15.68
N SER A 177 12.43 -10.79 -16.06
CA SER A 177 13.53 -10.06 -15.43
C SER A 177 13.21 -9.61 -14.00
N HIS A 178 11.93 -9.58 -13.63
CA HIS A 178 11.47 -9.32 -12.28
C HIS A 178 11.47 -10.58 -11.41
N ALA A 179 11.70 -10.38 -10.12
CA ALA A 179 11.39 -11.38 -9.09
C ALA A 179 10.04 -11.05 -8.43
N LEU A 180 9.29 -12.08 -8.02
CA LEU A 180 8.09 -11.94 -7.19
C LEU A 180 8.31 -12.64 -5.85
N ILE A 181 8.15 -11.89 -4.77
CA ILE A 181 8.12 -12.42 -3.40
C ILE A 181 6.69 -12.24 -2.89
N GLU A 182 6.02 -13.35 -2.58
CA GLU A 182 4.71 -13.32 -1.93
C GLU A 182 4.86 -13.65 -0.44
N ILE A 183 4.23 -12.85 0.42
CA ILE A 183 4.22 -13.08 1.87
C ILE A 183 2.82 -12.94 2.44
N ASP A 184 2.52 -13.73 3.47
CA ASP A 184 1.41 -13.47 4.38
C ASP A 184 1.94 -12.75 5.62
N ILE A 185 1.58 -11.48 5.79
CA ILE A 185 2.08 -10.67 6.92
C ILE A 185 1.58 -11.16 8.28
N GLU A 186 0.57 -12.03 8.31
CA GLU A 186 0.01 -12.60 9.54
C GLU A 186 0.64 -13.96 9.88
N ALA A 187 1.40 -14.56 8.96
CA ALA A 187 2.06 -15.83 9.21
C ALA A 187 3.25 -15.65 10.18
N PRO A 188 3.37 -16.48 11.23
CA PRO A 188 4.45 -16.36 12.23
C PRO A 188 5.86 -16.44 11.62
N ALA A 189 6.03 -17.21 10.54
CA ALA A 189 7.32 -17.43 9.88
C ALA A 189 7.77 -16.27 8.98
N THR A 190 6.92 -15.26 8.73
CA THR A 190 7.23 -14.21 7.75
C THR A 190 8.43 -13.36 8.14
N ALA A 191 8.64 -13.12 9.44
CA ALA A 191 9.79 -12.37 9.94
C ALA A 191 11.12 -13.05 9.57
N GLU A 192 11.23 -14.35 9.87
CA GLU A 192 12.43 -15.16 9.57
C GLU A 192 12.63 -15.33 8.07
N TYR A 193 11.55 -15.56 7.32
CA TYR A 193 11.61 -15.68 5.87
C TYR A 193 12.16 -14.39 5.23
N MET A 194 11.62 -13.23 5.58
CA MET A 194 12.08 -11.94 5.07
C MET A 194 13.52 -11.63 5.50
N ALA A 195 13.88 -11.92 6.75
CA ALA A 195 15.24 -11.75 7.24
C ALA A 195 16.25 -12.58 6.43
N SER A 196 15.90 -13.83 6.11
CA SER A 196 16.75 -14.73 5.31
C SER A 196 16.93 -14.23 3.88
N LEU A 197 15.87 -13.76 3.24
CA LEU A 197 15.91 -13.29 1.84
C LEU A 197 16.74 -12.02 1.68
N PHE A 198 16.60 -11.08 2.61
CA PHE A 198 17.26 -9.78 2.55
C PHE A 198 18.53 -9.70 3.39
N GLN A 199 19.04 -10.86 3.87
CA GLN A 199 20.28 -10.97 4.63
C GLN A 199 20.34 -9.99 5.82
N THR A 200 19.26 -9.97 6.58
CA THR A 200 19.06 -9.08 7.73
C THR A 200 18.54 -9.86 8.94
N THR A 201 18.06 -9.18 9.98
CA THR A 201 17.52 -9.80 11.20
C THR A 201 16.00 -9.79 11.24
N ALA A 202 15.41 -10.86 11.77
CA ALA A 202 13.98 -10.98 12.01
C ALA A 202 13.47 -9.93 13.03
N GLU A 203 14.35 -9.41 13.88
CA GLU A 203 14.03 -8.36 14.85
C GLU A 203 13.54 -7.05 14.19
N PHE A 204 13.92 -6.80 12.93
CA PHE A 204 13.44 -5.64 12.18
C PHE A 204 11.99 -5.79 11.73
N TRP A 205 11.45 -7.01 11.75
CA TRP A 205 10.07 -7.32 11.40
C TRP A 205 9.17 -7.10 12.62
N GLY A 206 8.49 -5.95 12.66
CA GLY A 206 7.62 -5.58 13.78
C GLY A 206 6.17 -5.35 13.39
N HIS A 207 5.25 -5.54 14.33
CA HIS A 207 3.84 -5.19 14.15
C HIS A 207 3.61 -3.70 14.42
N LYS A 208 3.66 -2.87 13.38
CA LYS A 208 3.27 -1.45 13.48
C LYS A 208 1.76 -1.32 13.20
N ASN A 209 1.06 -0.50 14.00
CA ASN A 209 -0.40 -0.23 13.91
C ASN A 209 -1.32 -1.40 14.32
N GLN A 210 -0.94 -2.22 15.30
CA GLN A 210 -1.92 -3.12 15.95
C GLN A 210 -2.87 -2.32 16.84
N HIS A 211 -4.17 -2.60 16.75
CA HIS A 211 -5.06 -2.29 17.88
C HIS A 211 -4.60 -3.12 19.07
N LYS A 212 -4.41 -2.51 20.25
CA LYS A 212 -4.14 -3.26 21.48
C LYS A 212 -5.24 -4.31 21.64
N SER A 213 -4.88 -5.59 21.68
CA SER A 213 -5.79 -6.62 22.16
C SER A 213 -6.09 -6.33 23.63
N VAL A 214 -7.37 -6.39 23.99
CA VAL A 214 -7.83 -6.31 25.38
C VAL A 214 -7.49 -7.65 26.02
N GLU A 215 -6.22 -7.86 26.37
CA GLU A 215 -5.81 -9.04 27.14
C GLU A 215 -4.69 -8.74 28.16
N GLU A 216 -4.24 -7.49 28.28
CA GLU A 216 -3.21 -7.08 29.26
C GLU A 216 -3.78 -6.25 30.43
N SER A 217 -5.04 -6.48 30.85
CA SER A 217 -5.61 -5.79 32.02
C SER A 217 -6.35 -6.69 33.00
N MET A 218 -5.85 -7.91 33.22
CA MET A 218 -6.21 -8.67 34.41
C MET A 218 -5.04 -8.66 35.41
N PRO A 219 -5.11 -7.87 36.50
CA PRO A 219 -4.10 -7.95 37.55
C PRO A 219 -4.16 -9.33 38.21
N GLN A 220 -3.02 -10.01 38.22
CA GLN A 220 -2.78 -11.20 39.02
C GLN A 220 -3.05 -10.86 40.49
N LYS A 221 -4.09 -11.45 41.08
CA LYS A 221 -4.22 -11.51 42.54
C LYS A 221 -3.11 -12.42 43.06
N GLN A 222 -2.09 -11.83 43.68
CA GLN A 222 -1.17 -12.54 44.55
C GLN A 222 -1.89 -12.96 45.84
N GLN A 223 -1.40 -14.08 46.37
CA GLN A 223 -1.93 -14.94 47.44
C GLN A 223 -2.28 -14.22 48.74
#